data_AF-A0A482WB94-F1
#
_entry.id   AF-A0A482WB94-F1
#
_cell.length_a   1.000
_cell.length_b   1.000
_cell.length_c   1.000
_cell.angle_alpha   90.00
_cell.angle_beta   90.00
_cell.angle_gamma   90.00
#
_symmetry.space_group_name_H-M   'P 1'
#
loop_
_entity.id
_entity.type
_entity.pdbx_description
1 polymer ?
#
loop_
_entity_poly.entity_id
_entity_poly.type
_entity_poly.pdbx_seq_one_letter_code
_entity_poly.pdbx_strand_id
1 'polypeptide(L)'
;SEIQCTFASGNGIGSRDSIIAKLRKPDAFKGHPLFADDRAVDPETDHICQIRPDLSDPTGLRYNLKISDFSRCGVLKRNGFVHVRVWFPQFPGVVMQSDQELIIMCKPPEPTIIENKAAGFAGSFPHGARVSGVVEETPGRLEYEVALYKEAPTARISNLSNNELPVDQAVPIGTKLQLRARISPESAWKYVKLMEVTVSPDPDDPHMLGSVALVKDGFL
;
A
#
# COMPACT_ATOMS: atom_id res chain seq x y z
N SER A 1 1.78 13.84 7.69
CA SER A 1 1.75 12.86 8.77
C SER A 1 2.19 11.52 8.23
N GLU A 2 3.07 10.84 8.95
CA GLU A 2 3.67 9.56 8.55
C GLU A 2 3.01 8.47 9.39
N ILE A 3 2.17 7.64 8.76
CA ILE A 3 1.48 6.50 9.38
C ILE A 3 1.92 5.25 8.60
N GLN A 4 2.39 4.23 9.33
CA GLN A 4 2.86 2.97 8.76
C GLN A 4 2.16 1.83 9.50
N CYS A 5 1.57 0.91 8.77
CA CYS A 5 0.92 -0.27 9.36
C CYS A 5 1.48 -1.52 8.68
N THR A 6 1.94 -2.48 9.49
CA THR A 6 2.43 -3.77 9.03
C THR A 6 1.47 -4.87 9.47
N PHE A 7 1.17 -5.78 8.56
CA PHE A 7 0.26 -6.89 8.79
C PHE A 7 1.03 -8.20 8.61
N ALA A 8 0.96 -9.08 9.60
CA ALA A 8 1.55 -10.40 9.49
C ALA A 8 0.62 -11.30 8.64
N SER A 9 0.89 -11.37 7.33
CA SER A 9 0.21 -12.30 6.43
C SER A 9 1.01 -13.61 6.34
N GLY A 10 0.53 -14.66 7.02
CA GLY A 10 1.04 -16.03 6.91
C GLY A 10 2.14 -16.41 7.91
N ASN A 11 2.29 -17.72 8.14
CA ASN A 11 3.12 -18.44 9.13
C ASN A 11 4.64 -18.18 9.11
N GLY A 12 5.10 -17.03 8.61
CA GLY A 12 6.49 -16.60 8.66
C GLY A 12 6.89 -16.23 10.08
N ILE A 13 7.82 -17.00 10.66
CA ILE A 13 8.43 -16.72 11.97
C ILE A 13 9.20 -15.39 11.85
N GLY A 14 8.56 -14.27 12.19
CA GLY A 14 9.25 -12.97 12.33
C GLY A 14 8.45 -11.71 12.03
N SER A 15 7.33 -11.77 11.28
CA SER A 15 6.50 -10.58 11.06
C SER A 15 5.42 -10.47 12.14
N ARG A 16 5.39 -9.34 12.85
CA ARG A 16 4.36 -9.03 13.84
C ARG A 16 3.51 -7.87 13.34
N ASP A 17 2.20 -7.97 13.59
CA ASP A 17 1.25 -6.89 13.36
C ASP A 17 1.74 -5.62 14.07
N SER A 18 1.86 -4.49 13.37
CA SER A 18 2.26 -3.24 14.00
C SER A 18 1.64 -2.00 13.37
N ILE A 19 1.43 -0.98 14.19
CA ILE A 19 1.05 0.37 13.76
C ILE A 19 2.08 1.34 14.33
N ILE A 20 2.65 2.18 13.48
CA ILE A 20 3.57 3.26 13.85
C ILE A 20 3.01 4.56 13.27
N ALA A 21 2.90 5.59 14.09
CA ALA A 21 2.43 6.90 13.63
C ALA A 21 3.07 8.05 14.41
N LYS A 22 3.19 9.21 13.75
CA LYS A 22 3.52 10.47 14.42
C LYS A 22 2.23 11.25 14.68
N LEU A 23 1.95 11.51 15.96
CA LEU A 23 0.80 12.26 16.43
C LEU A 23 1.20 13.69 16.79
N ARG A 24 0.24 14.62 16.70
CA ARG A 24 0.41 16.00 17.19
C ARG A 24 -0.78 16.37 18.06
N LYS A 25 -0.49 16.77 19.29
CA LYS A 25 -1.47 17.28 20.25
C LYS A 25 -1.96 18.68 19.81
N PRO A 26 -3.27 18.97 19.89
CA PRO A 26 -3.78 20.32 19.65
C PRO A 26 -3.22 21.33 20.64
N ASP A 27 -3.07 22.57 20.19
CA ASP A 27 -2.64 23.67 21.07
C ASP A 27 -3.68 23.87 22.20
N ALA A 28 -3.21 24.23 23.39
CA ALA A 28 -3.99 24.39 24.63
C ALA A 28 -4.45 23.09 25.36
N PHE A 29 -4.23 21.90 24.82
CA PHE A 29 -4.53 20.65 25.53
C PHE A 29 -3.41 20.31 26.54
N LYS A 30 -3.78 20.14 27.82
CA LYS A 30 -2.79 19.88 28.88
C LYS A 30 -2.48 18.40 29.05
N GLY A 31 -3.46 17.52 28.82
CA GLY A 31 -3.26 16.09 28.97
C GLY A 31 -2.36 15.46 27.91
N HIS A 32 -1.90 14.24 28.21
CA HIS A 32 -1.12 13.40 27.31
C HIS A 32 -2.07 12.45 26.55
N PRO A 33 -1.73 12.07 25.30
CA PRO A 33 -2.55 11.16 24.52
C PRO A 33 -2.68 9.77 25.17
N LEU A 34 -3.88 9.20 25.11
CA LEU A 34 -4.22 7.89 25.69
C LEU A 34 -4.98 7.03 24.69
N PHE A 35 -4.92 5.70 24.83
CA PHE A 35 -5.79 4.79 24.08
C PHE A 35 -7.23 4.92 24.59
N ALA A 36 -8.17 5.19 23.68
CA ALA A 36 -9.57 5.44 24.05
C ALA A 36 -10.27 4.17 24.54
N ASP A 37 -10.01 3.04 23.86
CA ASP A 37 -10.71 1.78 24.09
C ASP A 37 -9.93 0.82 25.02
N ASP A 38 -8.75 1.20 25.52
CA ASP A 38 -7.96 0.45 26.49
C ASP A 38 -7.26 1.37 27.50
N ARG A 39 -8.00 1.77 28.54
CA ARG A 39 -7.56 2.78 29.52
C ARG A 39 -6.73 2.23 30.67
N ALA A 40 -6.64 0.91 30.79
CA ALA A 40 -5.84 0.26 31.84
C ALA A 40 -4.35 0.24 31.49
N VAL A 41 -4.05 0.43 30.20
CA VAL A 41 -2.68 0.44 29.68
C VAL A 41 -2.08 1.83 29.82
N ASP A 42 -0.91 1.88 30.45
CA ASP A 42 -0.09 3.08 30.50
C ASP A 42 0.80 3.17 29.23
N PRO A 43 0.54 4.15 28.34
CA PRO A 43 1.24 4.25 27.06
C PRO A 43 2.71 4.65 27.16
N GLU A 44 3.19 5.14 28.31
CA GLU A 44 4.61 5.48 28.46
C GLU A 44 5.45 4.26 28.84
N THR A 45 4.90 3.39 29.68
CA THR A 45 5.62 2.25 30.28
C THR A 45 5.40 0.93 29.54
N ASP A 46 4.25 0.71 28.91
CA ASP A 46 3.92 -0.55 28.24
C ASP A 46 4.86 -0.83 27.04
N HIS A 47 5.19 -2.10 26.82
CA HIS A 47 6.11 -2.53 25.75
C HIS A 47 5.42 -2.77 24.40
N ILE A 48 4.10 -2.97 24.41
CA ILE A 48 3.27 -3.30 23.26
C ILE A 48 2.50 -2.07 22.78
N CYS A 49 1.98 -1.27 23.70
CA CYS A 49 1.09 -0.14 23.47
C CYS A 49 1.78 1.16 23.88
N GLN A 50 2.46 1.83 22.96
CA GLN A 50 3.29 2.98 23.28
C GLN A 50 2.77 4.26 22.65
N ILE A 51 2.67 5.32 23.45
CA ILE A 51 2.50 6.70 22.98
C ILE A 51 3.47 7.57 23.78
N ARG A 52 4.60 7.93 23.16
CA ARG A 52 5.69 8.63 23.85
C ARG A 52 5.94 10.00 23.25
N PRO A 53 6.26 11.03 24.05
CA PRO A 53 6.63 12.32 23.53
C PRO A 53 7.85 12.21 22.61
N ASP A 54 7.85 12.99 21.54
CA ASP A 54 9.01 13.11 20.67
C ASP A 54 10.06 14.01 21.33
N LEU A 55 11.15 13.40 21.82
CA LEU A 55 12.23 14.11 22.49
C LEU A 55 12.96 15.11 21.59
N SER A 56 12.81 14.99 20.27
CA SER A 56 13.38 15.94 19.30
C SER A 56 12.51 17.18 19.08
N ASP A 57 11.28 17.19 19.61
CA ASP A 57 10.34 18.29 19.45
C ASP A 57 10.37 19.25 20.66
N PRO A 58 10.94 20.47 20.51
CA PRO A 58 11.00 21.44 21.61
C PRO A 58 9.62 21.99 21.99
N THR A 59 8.59 21.80 21.15
CA THR A 59 7.23 22.27 21.46
C THR A 59 6.49 21.34 22.41
N GLY A 60 6.94 20.08 22.57
CA GLY A 60 6.27 19.08 23.40
C GLY A 60 4.87 18.68 22.90
N LEU A 61 4.57 18.96 21.63
CA LEU A 61 3.28 18.69 21.02
C LEU A 61 3.28 17.39 20.21
N ARG A 62 4.45 16.89 19.79
CA ARG A 62 4.57 15.67 18.98
C ARG A 62 4.77 14.44 19.83
N TYR A 63 4.16 13.34 19.38
CA TYR A 63 4.22 12.04 20.02
C TYR A 63 4.45 10.95 18.98
N ASN A 64 5.18 9.91 19.36
CA ASN A 64 5.39 8.69 18.59
C ASN A 64 4.46 7.61 19.13
N LEU A 65 3.53 7.16 18.29
CA LEU A 65 2.67 6.00 18.52
C LEU A 65 3.34 4.75 17.98
N LYS A 66 3.37 3.69 18.79
CA LYS A 66 3.77 2.35 18.38
C LYS A 66 2.87 1.30 19.02
N ILE A 67 2.24 0.48 18.21
CA ILE A 67 1.47 -0.70 18.62
C ILE A 67 2.13 -1.91 17.99
N SER A 68 2.46 -2.93 18.77
CA SER A 68 3.17 -4.13 18.28
C SER A 68 2.31 -5.40 18.29
N ASP A 69 1.04 -5.30 18.69
CA ASP A 69 0.06 -6.39 18.71
C ASP A 69 -1.35 -5.82 18.59
N PHE A 70 -2.12 -6.27 17.59
CA PHE A 70 -3.49 -5.82 17.35
C PHE A 70 -4.55 -6.47 18.25
N SER A 71 -4.15 -7.38 19.14
CA SER A 71 -5.04 -7.91 20.19
C SER A 71 -5.14 -7.00 21.42
N ARG A 72 -4.28 -5.97 21.51
CA ARG A 72 -4.18 -5.04 22.64
C ARG A 72 -4.46 -3.59 22.24
N CYS A 73 -4.36 -2.67 23.20
CA CYS A 73 -4.41 -1.22 23.01
C CYS A 73 -5.74 -0.70 22.44
N GLY A 74 -6.81 -1.49 22.53
CA GLY A 74 -8.12 -1.12 21.99
C GLY A 74 -8.21 -1.19 20.47
N VAL A 75 -7.33 -1.93 19.81
CA VAL A 75 -7.34 -2.08 18.36
C VAL A 75 -8.54 -2.92 17.91
N LEU A 76 -9.30 -2.43 16.92
CA LEU A 76 -10.48 -3.10 16.37
C LEU A 76 -10.26 -3.51 14.91
N LYS A 77 -10.42 -4.80 14.61
CA LYS A 77 -10.43 -5.33 13.24
C LYS A 77 -11.89 -5.47 12.76
N ARG A 78 -12.36 -4.60 11.86
CA ARG A 78 -13.72 -4.65 11.29
C ARG A 78 -13.71 -4.31 9.80
N ASN A 79 -14.52 -5.02 9.01
CA ASN A 79 -14.68 -4.78 7.56
C ASN A 79 -13.36 -4.78 6.76
N GLY A 80 -12.36 -5.56 7.20
CA GLY A 80 -11.04 -5.56 6.57
C GLY A 80 -10.22 -4.30 6.86
N PHE A 81 -10.57 -3.51 7.88
CA PHE A 81 -9.77 -2.40 8.37
C PHE A 81 -9.36 -2.64 9.82
N VAL A 82 -8.24 -2.05 10.20
CA VAL A 82 -7.76 -1.98 11.57
C VAL A 82 -7.90 -0.55 12.05
N HIS A 83 -8.64 -0.37 13.14
CA HIS A 83 -8.94 0.92 13.72
C HIS A 83 -8.33 1.03 15.11
N VAL A 84 -7.75 2.19 15.42
CA VAL A 84 -7.38 2.56 16.79
C VAL A 84 -7.80 3.99 17.07
N ARG A 85 -8.38 4.21 18.25
CA ARG A 85 -8.84 5.52 18.72
C ARG A 85 -7.90 6.03 19.80
N VAL A 86 -7.43 7.26 19.64
CA VAL A 86 -6.54 7.95 20.57
C VAL A 86 -7.25 9.22 21.07
N TRP A 87 -7.27 9.42 22.38
CA TRP A 87 -7.84 10.59 23.02
C TRP A 87 -6.77 11.57 23.46
N PHE A 88 -7.05 12.85 23.25
CA PHE A 88 -6.30 13.97 23.80
C PHE A 88 -7.16 14.64 24.88
N PRO A 89 -6.94 14.30 26.16
CA PRO A 89 -7.73 14.86 27.24
C PRO A 89 -7.35 16.33 27.48
N GLN A 90 -8.35 17.19 27.68
CA GLN A 90 -8.09 18.58 28.02
C GLN A 90 -7.43 18.69 29.41
N PHE A 91 -7.84 17.85 30.35
CA PHE A 91 -7.28 17.72 31.69
C PHE A 91 -6.96 16.26 32.02
N PRO A 92 -5.79 15.96 32.61
CA PRO A 92 -5.42 14.60 32.96
C PRO A 92 -6.37 14.02 34.02
N GLY A 93 -6.75 12.75 33.85
CA GLY A 93 -7.59 12.01 34.80
C GLY A 93 -9.10 12.27 34.73
N VAL A 94 -9.55 13.23 33.91
CA VAL A 94 -10.97 13.57 33.75
C VAL A 94 -11.36 13.42 32.29
N VAL A 95 -12.54 12.83 32.03
CA VAL A 95 -13.14 12.79 30.69
C VAL A 95 -14.03 14.00 30.53
N MET A 96 -13.78 14.82 29.51
CA MET A 96 -14.57 16.00 29.22
C MET A 96 -15.20 15.91 27.84
N GLN A 97 -16.34 16.58 27.64
CA GLN A 97 -16.96 16.71 26.32
C GLN A 97 -16.05 17.44 25.30
N SER A 98 -15.11 18.24 25.79
CA SER A 98 -14.12 18.97 25.01
C SER A 98 -12.88 18.15 24.63
N ASP A 99 -12.79 16.88 25.08
CA ASP A 99 -11.68 16.01 24.71
C ASP A 99 -11.68 15.75 23.19
N GLN A 100 -10.49 15.75 22.60
CA GLN A 100 -10.34 15.53 21.16
C GLN A 100 -10.01 14.07 20.88
N GLU A 101 -10.55 13.56 19.77
CA GLU A 101 -10.37 12.19 19.35
C GLU A 101 -9.70 12.11 17.98
N LEU A 102 -8.72 11.21 17.87
CA LEU A 102 -8.09 10.82 16.62
C LEU A 102 -8.37 9.35 16.33
N ILE A 103 -8.81 9.06 15.12
CA ILE A 103 -9.06 7.69 14.65
C ILE A 103 -8.05 7.37 13.56
N ILE A 104 -7.20 6.36 13.80
CA ILE A 104 -6.26 5.85 12.81
C ILE A 104 -6.86 4.60 12.20
N MET A 105 -6.95 4.58 10.87
CA MET A 105 -7.47 3.45 10.11
C MET A 105 -6.41 2.93 9.15
N CYS A 106 -6.12 1.63 9.22
CA CYS A 106 -5.22 0.95 8.30
C CYS A 106 -6.00 -0.11 7.51
N LYS A 107 -5.86 -0.13 6.18
CA LYS A 107 -6.36 -1.22 5.33
C LYS A 107 -5.20 -2.20 5.08
N PRO A 108 -5.30 -3.49 5.48
CA PRO A 108 -4.35 -4.52 5.07
C PRO A 108 -4.32 -4.65 3.55
N PRO A 109 -3.14 -4.93 2.95
CA PRO A 109 -3.05 -5.21 1.52
C PRO A 109 -3.81 -6.50 1.19
N GLU A 110 -4.51 -6.51 0.06
CA GLU A 110 -5.27 -7.68 -0.39
C GLU A 110 -4.33 -8.83 -0.78
N PRO A 111 -4.57 -10.08 -0.33
CA PRO A 111 -3.71 -11.21 -0.64
C PRO A 111 -3.84 -11.58 -2.12
N THR A 112 -2.76 -11.42 -2.89
CA THR A 112 -2.71 -11.81 -4.31
C THR A 112 -2.42 -13.31 -4.43
N ILE A 113 -3.40 -14.09 -4.89
CA ILE A 113 -3.21 -15.51 -5.21
C ILE A 113 -2.45 -15.59 -6.54
N ILE A 114 -1.27 -16.21 -6.54
CA ILE A 114 -0.41 -16.35 -7.71
C ILE A 114 -0.76 -17.67 -8.40
N GLU A 115 -1.54 -17.64 -9.49
CA GLU A 115 -1.72 -18.81 -10.35
C GLU A 115 -0.62 -18.84 -11.43
N ASN A 116 0.28 -19.82 -11.32
CA ASN A 116 1.34 -20.08 -12.29
C ASN A 116 0.76 -20.54 -13.65
N LYS A 117 0.96 -19.74 -14.72
CA LYS A 117 0.97 -20.26 -16.10
C LYS A 117 2.41 -20.25 -16.62
N ALA A 118 3.05 -21.41 -16.57
CA ALA A 118 4.33 -21.63 -17.25
C ALA A 118 4.10 -21.71 -18.76
N ALA A 119 4.59 -20.72 -19.50
CA ALA A 119 4.75 -20.81 -20.95
C ALA A 119 6.15 -21.40 -21.24
N GLY A 120 6.20 -22.61 -21.80
CA GLY A 120 7.44 -23.27 -22.21
C GLY A 120 8.07 -22.57 -23.41
N PHE A 121 9.37 -22.29 -23.32
CA PHE A 121 10.15 -21.72 -24.42
C PHE A 121 11.07 -22.81 -25.01
N ALA A 122 10.89 -23.11 -26.29
CA ALA A 122 11.78 -23.97 -27.07
C ALA A 122 12.69 -23.09 -27.93
N GLY A 123 14.01 -23.24 -27.82
CA GLY A 123 14.98 -22.56 -28.67
C GLY A 123 16.33 -23.28 -28.66
N SER A 124 16.78 -23.73 -29.82
CA SER A 124 18.03 -24.46 -30.02
C SER A 124 19.25 -23.52 -29.99
N PHE A 125 20.24 -23.82 -29.15
CA PHE A 125 21.52 -23.10 -29.10
C PHE A 125 22.48 -23.57 -30.21
N PRO A 126 23.20 -22.69 -30.92
CA PRO A 126 24.30 -23.10 -31.78
C PRO A 126 25.58 -23.31 -30.95
N HIS A 127 26.29 -24.39 -31.25
CA HIS A 127 27.56 -24.74 -30.63
C HIS A 127 28.73 -23.95 -31.22
N GLY A 128 29.56 -23.37 -30.35
CA GLY A 128 31.00 -23.23 -30.59
C GLY A 128 31.55 -21.81 -30.65
N ALA A 129 31.87 -21.25 -29.48
CA ALA A 129 32.99 -20.31 -29.33
C ALA A 129 33.48 -20.36 -27.87
N ARG A 130 34.67 -20.93 -27.67
CA ARG A 130 35.37 -20.89 -26.37
C ARG A 130 35.89 -19.46 -26.14
N VAL A 131 35.37 -18.79 -25.12
CA VAL A 131 35.94 -17.55 -24.57
C VAL A 131 36.19 -17.74 -23.09
N SER A 132 37.42 -17.47 -22.69
CA SER A 132 37.94 -17.60 -21.33
C SER A 132 37.40 -16.46 -20.46
N GLY A 133 36.61 -16.80 -19.44
CA GLY A 133 36.09 -15.88 -18.44
C GLY A 133 34.81 -15.16 -18.84
N VAL A 134 33.66 -15.82 -18.66
CA VAL A 134 32.33 -15.16 -18.72
C VAL A 134 31.89 -14.92 -17.29
N VAL A 135 31.70 -13.66 -16.91
CA VAL A 135 30.82 -13.33 -15.78
C VAL A 135 29.42 -13.71 -16.26
N GLU A 136 28.90 -14.83 -15.77
CA GLU A 136 27.48 -15.14 -15.88
C GLU A 136 26.71 -14.16 -14.97
N GLU A 137 26.57 -12.92 -15.42
CA GLU A 137 25.37 -12.17 -15.05
C GLU A 137 24.27 -12.76 -15.92
N THR A 138 23.52 -13.71 -15.36
CA THR A 138 22.18 -13.99 -15.89
C THR A 138 21.44 -12.65 -15.81
N PRO A 139 21.11 -11.98 -16.92
CA PRO A 139 20.43 -10.69 -16.86
C PRO A 139 19.14 -10.96 -16.09
N GLY A 140 18.99 -10.34 -14.92
CA GLY A 140 17.77 -10.48 -14.13
C GLY A 140 16.59 -10.22 -15.04
N ARG A 141 15.69 -11.20 -15.14
CA ARG A 141 14.57 -11.14 -16.06
C ARG A 141 13.76 -9.87 -15.77
N LEU A 142 13.67 -8.98 -16.75
CA LEU A 142 12.86 -7.77 -16.63
C LEU A 142 11.40 -8.20 -16.64
N GLU A 143 10.83 -8.37 -15.45
CA GLU A 143 9.42 -8.68 -15.28
C GLU A 143 8.66 -7.38 -15.02
N TYR A 144 7.94 -6.93 -16.05
CA TYR A 144 7.01 -5.81 -15.97
C TYR A 144 5.63 -6.23 -16.46
N GLU A 145 4.61 -5.61 -15.91
CA GLU A 145 3.20 -5.85 -16.23
C GLU A 145 2.55 -4.51 -16.56
N VAL A 146 1.75 -4.49 -17.63
CA VAL A 146 0.91 -3.35 -17.99
C VAL A 146 -0.53 -3.84 -18.05
N ALA A 147 -1.41 -3.18 -17.31
CA ALA A 147 -2.81 -3.55 -17.21
C ALA A 147 -3.73 -2.32 -17.26
N LEU A 148 -4.89 -2.50 -17.88
CA LEU A 148 -5.93 -1.49 -18.03
C LEU A 148 -7.12 -1.90 -17.16
N TYR A 149 -7.61 -0.96 -16.34
CA TYR A 149 -8.64 -1.19 -15.35
C TYR A 149 -9.84 -0.29 -15.63
N LYS A 150 -11.05 -0.81 -15.39
CA LYS A 150 -12.28 -0.03 -15.41
C LYS A 150 -12.63 0.46 -14.01
N GLU A 151 -12.99 1.73 -13.87
CA GLU A 151 -13.52 2.25 -12.60
C GLU A 151 -14.90 1.62 -12.31
N ALA A 152 -15.05 0.97 -11.16
CA ALA A 152 -16.31 0.33 -10.77
C ALA A 152 -17.36 1.39 -10.37
N PRO A 153 -18.63 1.27 -10.81
CA PRO A 153 -19.67 2.21 -10.41
C PRO A 153 -19.96 2.10 -8.90
N THR A 154 -20.08 3.25 -8.23
CA THR A 154 -20.30 3.42 -6.78
C THR A 154 -21.67 2.93 -6.27
N ALA A 155 -22.48 2.27 -7.10
CA ALA A 155 -23.82 1.82 -6.76
C ALA A 155 -23.94 0.31 -6.99
N ARG A 156 -23.64 -0.46 -5.93
CA ARG A 156 -24.00 -1.87 -5.61
C ARG A 156 -22.78 -2.62 -5.06
N ILE A 157 -22.43 -2.32 -3.81
CA ILE A 157 -21.56 -3.19 -3.01
C ILE A 157 -22.49 -4.24 -2.36
N SER A 158 -22.85 -5.26 -3.13
CA SER A 158 -23.30 -6.54 -2.58
C SER A 158 -22.11 -7.49 -2.61
N ASN A 159 -21.86 -8.14 -1.47
CA ASN A 159 -20.84 -9.17 -1.30
C ASN A 159 -20.73 -10.12 -2.50
N LEU A 160 -19.48 -10.49 -2.82
CA LEU A 160 -18.99 -11.59 -3.66
C LEU A 160 -18.47 -11.20 -5.07
N SER A 161 -17.23 -11.62 -5.30
CA SER A 161 -16.43 -11.73 -6.53
C SER A 161 -15.64 -10.49 -7.01
N ASN A 162 -14.33 -10.72 -7.20
CA ASN A 162 -13.33 -9.91 -7.90
C ASN A 162 -13.90 -8.79 -8.78
N ASN A 163 -13.56 -7.54 -8.43
CA ASN A 163 -13.68 -6.39 -9.34
C ASN A 163 -12.53 -6.36 -10.38
N GLU A 164 -11.95 -7.52 -10.69
CA GLU A 164 -11.00 -7.70 -11.78
C GLU A 164 -11.80 -8.15 -13.00
N LEU A 165 -12.30 -7.18 -13.78
CA LEU A 165 -12.73 -7.50 -15.14
C LEU A 165 -11.56 -7.20 -16.08
N PRO A 166 -10.93 -8.20 -16.70
CA PRO A 166 -10.06 -7.95 -17.84
C PRO A 166 -10.87 -7.23 -18.92
N VAL A 167 -10.29 -6.18 -19.52
CA VAL A 167 -10.95 -5.37 -20.55
C VAL A 167 -10.85 -6.09 -21.90
N ASP A 168 -11.36 -7.31 -21.97
CA ASP A 168 -11.56 -8.04 -23.24
C ASP A 168 -12.94 -7.72 -23.86
N GLN A 169 -13.70 -6.79 -23.25
CA GLN A 169 -15.03 -6.40 -23.67
C GLN A 169 -15.09 -4.90 -24.00
N ALA A 170 -15.91 -4.57 -25.01
CA ALA A 170 -16.17 -3.20 -25.40
C ALA A 170 -16.65 -2.38 -24.19
N VAL A 171 -16.01 -1.22 -23.98
CA VAL A 171 -16.31 -0.32 -22.87
C VAL A 171 -17.18 0.84 -23.38
N PRO A 172 -18.28 1.21 -22.69
CA PRO A 172 -19.08 2.37 -23.07
C PRO A 172 -18.27 3.68 -23.04
N ILE A 173 -18.50 4.55 -24.02
CA ILE A 173 -17.91 5.89 -24.08
C ILE A 173 -18.28 6.67 -22.80
N GLY A 174 -17.31 7.34 -22.20
CA GLY A 174 -17.47 8.07 -20.93
C GLY A 174 -17.12 7.24 -19.69
N THR A 175 -16.79 5.95 -19.85
CA THR A 175 -16.23 5.14 -18.76
C THR A 175 -14.80 5.58 -18.48
N LYS A 176 -14.48 5.79 -17.20
CA LYS A 176 -13.11 6.07 -16.76
C LYS A 176 -12.29 4.79 -16.75
N LEU A 177 -11.16 4.84 -17.43
CA LEU A 177 -10.18 3.76 -17.49
C LEU A 177 -8.89 4.20 -16.82
N GLN A 178 -8.24 3.27 -16.13
CA GLN A 178 -6.98 3.49 -15.44
C GLN A 178 -5.92 2.55 -16.00
N LEU A 179 -4.83 3.11 -16.50
CA LEU A 179 -3.66 2.36 -16.94
C LEU A 179 -2.66 2.24 -15.78
N ARG A 180 -2.13 1.04 -15.55
CA ARG A 180 -1.11 0.80 -14.52
C ARG A 180 0.03 -0.03 -15.09
N ALA A 181 1.26 0.44 -14.88
CA ALA A 181 2.47 -0.33 -15.07
C ALA A 181 3.04 -0.76 -13.71
N ARG A 182 3.47 -2.00 -13.59
CA ARG A 182 4.11 -2.55 -12.38
C ARG A 182 5.40 -3.26 -12.77
N ILE A 183 6.41 -3.14 -11.92
CA ILE A 183 7.65 -3.90 -12.03
C ILE A 183 7.75 -4.88 -10.88
N SER A 184 8.31 -6.06 -11.13
CA SER A 184 8.49 -7.09 -10.11
C SER A 184 9.38 -6.55 -8.97
N PRO A 185 9.03 -6.77 -7.69
CA PRO A 185 9.89 -6.40 -6.57
C PRO A 185 11.24 -7.13 -6.57
N GLU A 186 11.32 -8.27 -7.25
CA GLU A 186 12.53 -9.08 -7.41
C GLU A 186 13.36 -8.65 -8.64
N SER A 187 12.87 -7.68 -9.41
CA SER A 187 13.61 -7.10 -10.51
C SER A 187 14.79 -6.27 -9.98
N ALA A 188 15.92 -6.33 -10.70
CA ALA A 188 17.04 -5.41 -10.47
C ALA A 188 16.63 -3.93 -10.68
N TRP A 189 15.52 -3.70 -11.38
CA TRP A 189 14.98 -2.39 -11.71
C TRP A 189 13.89 -1.99 -10.71
N LYS A 190 14.09 -0.85 -10.05
CA LYS A 190 13.21 -0.37 -8.96
C LYS A 190 12.08 0.55 -9.41
N TYR A 191 12.20 1.14 -10.59
CA TYR A 191 11.28 2.16 -11.09
C TYR A 191 10.87 1.86 -12.52
N VAL A 192 9.64 2.21 -12.86
CA VAL A 192 9.09 2.12 -14.22
C VAL A 192 8.54 3.49 -14.63
N LYS A 193 8.84 3.90 -15.85
CA LYS A 193 8.32 5.14 -16.44
C LYS A 193 7.65 4.79 -17.77
N LEU A 194 6.40 5.22 -17.94
CA LEU A 194 5.73 5.14 -19.23
C LEU A 194 6.31 6.23 -20.13
N MET A 195 6.93 5.80 -21.23
CA MET A 195 7.52 6.71 -22.21
C MET A 195 6.53 7.09 -23.30
N GLU A 196 5.76 6.12 -23.75
CA GLU A 196 4.73 6.30 -24.77
C GLU A 196 3.52 5.40 -24.46
N VAL A 197 2.32 5.95 -24.65
CA VAL A 197 1.06 5.21 -24.56
C VAL A 197 0.20 5.65 -25.72
N THR A 198 -0.12 4.72 -26.61
CA THR A 198 -0.91 5.00 -27.83
C THR A 198 -2.06 4.02 -27.93
N VAL A 199 -3.24 4.54 -28.26
CA VAL A 199 -4.43 3.75 -28.55
C VAL A 199 -4.53 3.66 -30.07
N SER A 200 -4.40 2.45 -30.61
CA SER A 200 -4.47 2.18 -32.04
C SER A 200 -5.70 1.34 -32.39
N PRO A 201 -6.34 1.58 -33.55
CA PRO A 201 -7.35 0.67 -34.09
C PRO A 201 -6.75 -0.66 -34.59
N ASP A 202 -5.44 -0.72 -34.86
CA ASP A 202 -4.75 -1.93 -35.29
C ASP A 202 -3.89 -2.51 -34.15
N PRO A 203 -4.07 -3.79 -33.78
CA PRO A 203 -3.26 -4.46 -32.76
C PRO A 203 -1.77 -4.63 -33.13
N ASP A 204 -1.43 -4.67 -34.42
CA ASP A 204 -0.08 -4.92 -34.94
C ASP A 204 0.68 -3.62 -35.27
N ASP A 205 -0.04 -2.52 -35.53
CA ASP A 205 0.54 -1.20 -35.81
C ASP A 205 0.06 -0.14 -34.81
N PRO A 206 0.89 0.26 -33.82
CA PRO A 206 0.52 1.27 -32.84
C PRO A 206 0.37 2.69 -33.43
N HIS A 207 0.88 2.96 -34.62
CA HIS A 207 0.90 4.30 -35.23
C HIS A 207 0.03 4.42 -36.49
N MET A 208 -0.87 3.47 -36.72
CA MET A 208 -1.79 3.52 -37.84
C MET A 208 -2.62 4.82 -37.84
N LEU A 209 -3.05 5.26 -39.02
CA LEU A 209 -4.00 6.36 -39.17
C LEU A 209 -5.24 6.14 -38.29
N GLY A 210 -5.53 7.13 -37.43
CA GLY A 210 -6.59 7.04 -36.43
C GLY A 210 -6.12 6.66 -35.02
N SER A 211 -4.83 6.38 -34.83
CA SER A 211 -4.22 6.22 -33.51
C SER A 211 -4.18 7.55 -32.74
N VAL A 212 -4.28 7.44 -31.41
CA VAL A 212 -4.26 8.57 -30.49
C VAL A 212 -3.20 8.34 -29.42
N ALA A 213 -2.22 9.23 -29.35
CA ALA A 213 -1.21 9.22 -28.29
C ALA A 213 -1.77 9.84 -27.01
N LEU A 214 -1.74 9.07 -25.92
CA LEU A 214 -2.13 9.51 -24.58
C LEU A 214 -0.94 10.01 -23.77
N VAL A 215 0.24 9.43 -23.98
CA VAL A 215 1.51 9.85 -23.38
C VAL A 215 2.58 9.86 -24.47
N LYS A 216 3.38 10.92 -24.51
CA LYS A 216 4.52 11.05 -25.42
C LYS A 216 5.71 11.62 -24.66
N ASP A 217 6.91 11.10 -24.96
CA ASP A 217 8.18 11.52 -24.35
C ASP A 217 8.21 11.45 -22.82
N GLY A 218 7.34 10.62 -22.22
CA GLY A 218 7.25 10.41 -20.79
C GLY A 218 6.90 11.66 -19.96
N PHE A 219 6.14 12.61 -20.51
CA PHE A 219 5.63 13.77 -19.77
C PHE A 219 4.31 13.44 -19.03
N LEU A 220 4.30 13.74 -17.73
CA LEU A 220 3.16 14.20 -16.92
C LEU A 220 3.62 15.46 -16.19
#